data_AF-A0A2C9L5B3-F1
#
_entry.id   AF-A0A2C9L5B3-F1
#
_cell.length_a   1.000
_cell.length_b   1.000
_cell.length_c   1.000
_cell.angle_alpha   90.00
_cell.angle_beta   90.00
_cell.angle_gamma   90.00
#
_symmetry.space_group_name_H-M   'P 1'
#
loop_
_entity.id
_entity.type
_entity.pdbx_description
1 polymer ?
#
loop_
_entity_poly.entity_id
_entity_poly.type
_entity_poly.pdbx_seq_one_letter_code
_entity_poly.pdbx_strand_id
1 'polypeptide(L)'
;MPLLKILYDSQEKSSHHIYMGLIILLILSEDEVFNKAVHEIMVKNVQWYKERPLSEISLGGLLILVVIRTIQYNMTRMRDKYLHTNCLAALANMSAQFNNLSAFVSQKIIKLVFKI
;
A
#
# COMPACT_ATOMS: atom_id res chain seq x y z
N MET A 1 12.90 -0.79 2.88
CA MET A 1 11.73 -0.36 3.68
C MET A 1 11.02 -1.57 4.27
N PRO A 2 11.32 -1.91 5.53
CA PRO A 2 10.86 -3.15 6.15
C PRO A 2 9.34 -3.29 6.25
N LEU A 3 8.62 -2.23 6.63
CA LEU A 3 7.16 -2.23 6.78
C LEU A 3 6.43 -2.63 5.49
N LEU A 4 6.73 -1.93 4.38
CA LEU A 4 6.14 -2.22 3.08
C LEU A 4 6.52 -3.61 2.57
N LYS A 5 7.73 -4.09 2.89
CA LYS A 5 8.18 -5.42 2.49
C LYS A 5 7.41 -6.52 3.23
N ILE A 6 7.13 -6.35 4.53
CA ILE A 6 6.29 -7.26 5.31
C ILE A 6 4.88 -7.38 4.71
N LEU A 7 4.26 -6.25 4.35
CA LEU A 7 2.92 -6.24 3.75
C LEU A 7 2.90 -6.80 2.31
N TYR A 8 3.98 -6.58 1.55
CA TYR A 8 4.13 -7.11 0.20
C TYR A 8 4.32 -8.64 0.20
N ASP A 9 5.10 -9.15 1.15
CA ASP A 9 5.36 -10.58 1.36
C ASP A 9 4.31 -11.24 2.27
N SER A 10 3.10 -10.68 2.38
CA SER A 10 2.06 -11.14 3.32
C SER A 10 1.68 -12.62 3.17
N GLN A 11 2.01 -13.25 2.03
CA GLN A 11 1.76 -14.68 1.78
C GLN A 11 2.72 -15.60 2.57
N GLU A 12 3.90 -15.09 2.92
CA GLU A 12 4.99 -15.83 3.56
C GLU A 12 5.18 -15.40 5.03
N LYS A 13 4.35 -14.47 5.52
CA LYS A 13 4.42 -13.94 6.89
C LYS A 13 3.26 -14.45 7.74
N SER A 14 3.53 -14.66 9.03
CA SER A 14 2.47 -14.96 10.00
C SER A 14 1.48 -13.79 10.08
N SER A 15 0.21 -14.09 10.36
CA SER A 15 -0.85 -13.08 10.52
C SER A 15 -0.48 -11.96 11.50
N HIS A 16 0.21 -12.26 12.61
CA HIS A 16 0.65 -11.24 13.58
C HIS A 16 1.54 -10.15 12.96
N HIS A 17 2.53 -10.52 12.14
CA HIS A 17 3.43 -9.56 11.49
C HIS A 17 2.69 -8.68 10.47
N ILE A 18 1.70 -9.24 9.76
CA ILE A 18 0.86 -8.49 8.84
C ILE A 18 0.01 -7.49 9.62
N TYR A 19 -0.59 -7.91 10.73
CA TYR A 19 -1.40 -7.05 11.58
C TYR A 19 -0.61 -5.92 12.22
N MET A 20 0.57 -6.22 12.78
CA MET A 20 1.47 -5.19 13.29
C MET A 20 1.82 -4.17 12.20
N GLY A 21 2.11 -4.65 10.98
CA GLY A 21 2.38 -3.76 9.85
C GLY A 21 1.19 -2.88 9.46
N LEU A 22 -0.02 -3.44 9.46
CA LEU A 22 -1.24 -2.69 9.14
C LEU A 22 -1.61 -1.68 10.22
N ILE A 23 -1.48 -2.02 11.50
CA ILE A 23 -1.74 -1.09 12.61
C ILE A 23 -0.81 0.12 12.51
N ILE A 24 0.50 -0.12 12.30
CA ILE A 24 1.47 0.96 12.12
C ILE A 24 1.08 1.82 10.91
N LEU A 25 0.73 1.19 9.79
CA LEU A 25 0.31 1.90 8.60
C LEU A 25 -0.95 2.75 8.84
N LEU A 26 -1.92 2.24 9.59
CA LEU A 26 -3.16 2.93 9.92
C LEU A 26 -2.86 4.19 10.75
N ILE A 27 -2.09 4.05 11.81
CA ILE A 27 -1.67 5.16 12.68
C ILE A 27 -0.96 6.23 11.87
N LEU A 28 -0.02 5.83 11.00
CA LEU A 28 0.71 6.78 10.16
C LEU A 28 -0.19 7.46 9.12
N SER A 29 -1.15 6.72 8.54
CA SER A 29 -2.04 7.23 7.51
C SER A 29 -2.98 8.34 8.00
N GLU A 30 -3.23 8.43 9.30
CA GLU A 30 -4.07 9.48 9.88
C GLU A 30 -3.33 10.84 9.98
N ASP A 31 -2.00 10.83 9.89
CA ASP A 31 -1.19 12.04 9.99
C ASP A 31 -1.04 12.72 8.62
N GLU A 32 -1.55 13.96 8.50
CA GLU A 32 -1.51 14.71 7.24
C GLU A 32 -0.07 15.04 6.81
N VAL A 33 0.82 15.31 7.76
CA VAL A 33 2.22 15.65 7.49
C VAL A 33 2.94 14.44 6.89
N PHE A 34 2.75 13.25 7.48
CA PHE A 34 3.23 11.99 6.94
C PHE A 34 2.73 11.77 5.52
N ASN A 35 1.42 11.94 5.30
CA ASN A 35 0.81 11.71 3.98
C ASN A 35 1.40 12.61 2.89
N LYS A 36 1.64 13.90 3.17
CA LYS A 36 2.32 14.79 2.23
C LYS A 36 3.77 14.35 2.00
N ALA A 37 4.51 14.12 3.08
CA ALA A 37 5.93 13.78 3.02
C ALA A 37 6.20 12.51 2.20
N VAL A 38 5.37 11.46 2.34
CA VAL A 38 5.58 10.22 1.57
C VAL A 38 5.41 10.42 0.06
N HIS A 39 4.61 11.39 -0.38
CA HIS A 39 4.46 11.67 -1.80
C HIS A 39 5.63 12.49 -2.38
N GLU A 40 6.39 13.19 -1.54
CA GLU A 40 7.57 13.97 -1.92
C GLU A 40 8.86 13.14 -1.93
N ILE A 41 8.92 12.06 -1.14
CA ILE A 41 10.10 11.20 -1.05
C ILE A 41 10.16 10.26 -2.27
N MET A 42 11.16 10.45 -3.13
CA MET A 42 11.42 9.58 -4.27
C MET A 42 12.30 8.39 -3.92
N VAL A 43 11.92 7.22 -4.41
CA VAL A 43 12.57 5.94 -4.14
C VAL A 43 12.99 5.32 -5.46
N LYS A 44 14.25 4.91 -5.55
CA LYS A 44 14.83 4.31 -6.74
C LYS A 44 15.09 2.83 -6.53
N ASN A 45 15.11 2.06 -7.63
CA ASN A 45 15.57 0.67 -7.66
C ASN A 45 14.85 -0.26 -6.67
N VAL A 46 13.50 -0.28 -6.70
CA VAL A 46 12.71 -1.17 -5.85
C VAL A 46 12.71 -2.60 -6.41
N GLN A 47 13.78 -3.35 -6.14
CA GLN A 47 14.03 -4.68 -6.75
C GLN A 47 13.08 -5.78 -6.26
N TRP A 48 12.45 -5.61 -5.09
CA TRP A 48 11.58 -6.64 -4.51
C TRP A 48 10.14 -6.61 -5.03
N TYR A 49 9.73 -5.56 -5.73
CA TYR A 49 8.41 -5.44 -6.34
C TYR A 49 8.43 -6.14 -7.70
N LYS A 50 7.61 -7.18 -7.88
CA LYS A 50 7.76 -8.15 -8.98
C LYS A 50 6.77 -7.92 -10.13
N GLU A 51 5.70 -7.16 -9.94
CA GLU A 51 4.67 -6.98 -10.96
C GLU A 51 5.13 -6.10 -12.12
N ARG A 52 6.06 -5.18 -11.86
CA ARG A 52 6.66 -4.29 -12.86
C ARG A 52 7.97 -3.73 -12.31
N PRO A 53 9.04 -3.59 -13.13
CA PRO A 53 10.21 -2.84 -12.71
C PRO A 53 9.84 -1.39 -12.35
N LEU A 54 10.19 -0.98 -11.13
CA LEU A 54 10.01 0.38 -10.64
C LEU A 54 11.38 1.06 -10.58
N SER A 55 11.73 1.80 -11.63
CA SER A 55 12.98 2.56 -11.72
C SER A 55 13.02 3.68 -10.68
N GLU A 56 11.95 4.48 -10.63
CA GLU A 56 11.76 5.59 -9.71
C GLU A 56 10.25 5.76 -9.42
N ILE A 57 9.90 5.90 -8.15
CA ILE A 57 8.52 6.08 -7.68
C ILE A 57 8.52 6.85 -6.36
N SER A 58 7.47 7.64 -6.08
CA SER A 58 7.31 8.20 -4.74
C SER A 58 7.03 7.09 -3.71
N LEU A 59 7.45 7.32 -2.47
CA LEU A 59 7.19 6.41 -1.36
C LEU A 59 5.68 6.17 -1.18
N GLY A 60 4.87 7.22 -1.26
CA GLY A 60 3.42 7.13 -1.22
C GLY A 60 2.86 6.29 -2.38
N GLY A 61 3.39 6.44 -3.59
CA GLY A 61 3.03 5.59 -4.72
C GLY A 61 3.35 4.11 -4.48
N LEU A 62 4.52 3.81 -3.92
CA LEU A 62 4.91 2.44 -3.57
C LEU A 62 4.02 1.86 -2.46
N LEU A 63 3.72 2.66 -1.43
CA LEU A 63 2.82 2.28 -0.35
C LEU A 63 1.44 1.89 -0.89
N ILE A 64 0.85 2.74 -1.74
CA ILE A 64 -0.44 2.46 -2.38
C ILE A 64 -0.39 1.14 -3.16
N LEU A 65 0.66 0.91 -3.96
CA LEU A 65 0.81 -0.35 -4.71
C LEU A 65 0.86 -1.57 -3.81
N VAL A 66 1.59 -1.50 -2.70
CA VAL A 66 1.68 -2.59 -1.73
C VAL A 66 0.32 -2.85 -1.08
N VAL A 67 -0.37 -1.81 -0.62
CA VAL A 67 -1.69 -1.96 0.03
C VAL A 67 -2.73 -2.54 -0.93
N ILE A 68 -2.77 -2.06 -2.18
CA ILE A 68 -3.65 -2.61 -3.22
C ILE A 68 -3.35 -4.10 -3.45
N ARG A 69 -2.07 -4.48 -3.52
CA ARG A 69 -1.68 -5.89 -3.66
C ARG A 69 -2.14 -6.72 -2.46
N THR A 70 -1.97 -6.21 -1.24
CA THR A 70 -2.43 -6.86 0.00
C THR A 70 -3.95 -7.08 -0.01
N ILE A 71 -4.73 -6.08 -0.46
CA ILE A 71 -6.19 -6.20 -0.63
C ILE A 71 -6.53 -7.29 -1.64
N GLN A 72 -5.92 -7.26 -2.82
CA GLN A 72 -6.17 -8.24 -3.90
C GLN A 72 -5.84 -9.67 -3.47
N TYR A 73 -4.73 -9.84 -2.74
CA TYR A 73 -4.37 -11.14 -2.16
C TYR A 73 -5.41 -11.61 -1.15
N ASN A 74 -5.85 -10.71 -0.26
CA ASN A 74 -6.87 -11.04 0.72
C ASN A 74 -8.20 -11.45 0.08
N MET A 75 -8.66 -10.74 -0.96
CA MET A 75 -9.90 -11.10 -1.69
C MET A 75 -9.84 -12.50 -2.33
N THR A 76 -8.66 -12.90 -2.81
CA THR A 76 -8.50 -14.17 -3.55
C THR A 76 -8.19 -15.37 -2.66
N ARG A 77 -7.60 -15.18 -1.48
CA ARG A 77 -7.10 -16.27 -0.63
C ARG A 77 -7.67 -16.28 0.78
N MET A 78 -7.37 -15.24 1.56
CA MET A 78 -7.60 -15.23 3.01
C MET A 78 -9.04 -14.88 3.40
N ARG A 79 -9.70 -14.01 2.63
CA ARG A 79 -11.05 -13.49 2.88
C ARG A 79 -11.22 -12.90 4.29
N ASP A 80 -10.16 -12.29 4.80
CA ASP A 80 -10.13 -11.69 6.12
C ASP A 80 -10.74 -10.28 6.07
N LYS A 81 -11.90 -10.11 6.71
CA LYS A 81 -12.63 -8.84 6.70
C LYS A 81 -11.86 -7.71 7.39
N TYR A 82 -11.17 -8.00 8.50
CA TYR A 82 -10.48 -6.98 9.29
C TYR A 82 -9.27 -6.43 8.53
N LEU A 83 -8.49 -7.30 7.90
CA LEU A 83 -7.41 -6.90 7.00
C LEU A 83 -7.92 -6.06 5.83
N HIS A 84 -9.01 -6.49 5.19
CA HIS A 84 -9.59 -5.76 4.05
C HIS A 84 -10.00 -4.33 4.44
N THR A 85 -10.77 -4.21 5.53
CA THR A 85 -11.28 -2.92 6.01
C THR A 85 -10.14 -1.99 6.42
N ASN A 86 -9.12 -2.49 7.12
CA ASN A 86 -7.99 -1.66 7.53
C ASN A 86 -7.13 -1.18 6.35
N CYS A 87 -6.92 -2.02 5.33
CA CYS A 87 -6.23 -1.58 4.13
C CYS A 87 -7.00 -0.47 3.39
N LEU A 88 -8.33 -0.58 3.31
CA LEU A 88 -9.16 0.46 2.70
C LEU A 88 -9.19 1.74 3.54
N ALA A 89 -9.25 1.62 4.87
CA ALA A 89 -9.18 2.75 5.79
C ALA A 89 -7.84 3.50 5.64
N ALA A 90 -6.73 2.79 5.58
CA ALA A 90 -5.42 3.41 5.31
C ALA A 90 -5.42 4.18 3.98
N LEU A 91 -5.91 3.58 2.89
CA LEU A 91 -6.01 4.27 1.60
C LEU A 91 -6.94 5.50 1.66
N ALA A 92 -8.06 5.39 2.37
CA ALA A 92 -9.01 6.49 2.54
C ALA A 92 -8.38 7.66 3.30
N ASN A 93 -7.69 7.39 4.41
CA ASN A 93 -7.01 8.41 5.21
C ASN A 93 -5.96 9.19 4.37
N MET A 94 -5.21 8.47 3.54
CA MET A 94 -4.20 9.09 2.67
C MET A 94 -4.77 9.79 1.44
N SER A 95 -5.99 9.47 1.03
CA SER A 95 -6.55 9.83 -0.29
C SER A 95 -6.57 11.33 -0.56
N ALA A 96 -6.74 12.16 0.48
CA ALA A 96 -6.74 13.61 0.40
C ALA A 96 -5.40 14.20 -0.07
N GLN A 97 -4.30 13.45 0.04
CA GLN A 97 -2.95 13.89 -0.30
C GLN A 97 -2.35 13.14 -1.51
N PHE A 98 -3.17 12.39 -2.26
CA PHE A 98 -2.75 11.70 -3.48
C PHE A 98 -2.36 12.71 -4.58
N ASN A 99 -1.11 13.14 -4.55
CA ASN A 99 -0.54 14.12 -5.48
C ASN A 99 0.56 13.49 -6.33
N ASN A 100 0.68 13.91 -7.60
CA ASN A 100 1.71 13.48 -8.54
C ASN A 100 1.89 11.94 -8.63
N LEU A 101 0.78 11.20 -8.55
CA LEU A 101 0.81 9.74 -8.70
C LEU A 101 1.22 9.37 -10.13
N SER A 102 2.10 8.37 -10.26
CA SER A 102 2.43 7.83 -11.58
C SER A 102 1.19 7.19 -12.22
N ALA A 103 1.12 7.22 -13.55
CA ALA A 103 0.00 6.62 -14.30
C ALA A 103 -0.26 5.15 -13.91
N PHE A 104 0.79 4.41 -13.56
CA PHE A 104 0.66 3.03 -13.10
C PHE A 104 -0.06 2.92 -11.75
N VAL A 105 0.27 3.76 -10.79
CA VAL A 105 -0.38 3.78 -9.47
C VAL A 105 -1.85 4.17 -9.63
N SER A 106 -2.14 5.22 -10.39
CA SER A 106 -3.51 5.67 -10.65
C SER A 106 -4.35 4.59 -11.33
N GLN A 107 -3.79 3.88 -12.32
CA GLN A 107 -4.47 2.74 -12.95
C GLN A 107 -4.78 1.61 -11.96
N LYS A 108 -3.89 1.35 -11.00
CA LYS A 108 -4.11 0.32 -9.96
C LYS A 108 -5.22 0.73 -9.00
N ILE A 109 -5.29 1.99 -8.61
CA ILE A 109 -6.38 2.54 -7.77
C ILE A 109 -7.71 2.37 -8.50
N ILE A 110 -7.81 2.82 -9.75
CA ILE A 110 -9.04 2.73 -10.55
C ILE A 110 -9.50 1.26 -10.66
N LYS A 111 -8.58 0.34 -10.97
CA LYS A 111 -8.87 -1.10 -11.04
C LYS A 111 -9.34 -1.69 -9.72
N LEU A 112 -8.87 -1.17 -8.58
CA LEU A 112 -9.33 -1.59 -7.27
C LEU A 112 -10.77 -1.13 -7.05
N VAL A 113 -11.06 0.15 -7.28
CA VAL A 113 -12.39 0.75 -7.08
C VAL A 113 -13.46 0.04 -7.92
N PHE A 114 -13.14 -0.35 -9.17
CA PHE A 114 -14.08 -1.10 -10.01
C PHE A 114 -14.20 -2.60 -9.68
N LYS A 115 -13.39 -3.13 -8.75
CA LYS A 115 -13.39 -4.55 -8.35
C LYS A 115 -13.94 -4.80 -6.95
N ILE A 116 -14.06 -3.76 -6.12
CA ILE A 116 -14.73 -3.81 -4.82
C ILE A 116 -16.24 -3.77 -5.07
#